data_AF-A0A817YMI4-F1
#
_entry.id   AF-A0A817YMI4-F1
#
_cell.length_a   1.000
_cell.length_b   1.000
_cell.length_c   1.000
_cell.angle_alpha   90.00
_cell.angle_beta   90.00
_cell.angle_gamma   90.00
#
_symmetry.space_group_name_H-M   'P 1'
#
loop_
_entity.id
_entity.type
_entity.pdbx_description
1 polymer ?
#
loop_
_entity_poly.entity_id
_entity_poly.type
_entity_poly.pdbx_seq_one_letter_code
_entity_poly.pdbx_strand_id
1 'polypeptide(L)'
;MDAPSTFDTFSIAMTSVPKSLPILSNIYKIATDIRETTERVEINKKQCEQLSERIDTLIGFLAQRDLSKCLNEAMHKALNRFETFLLQCLEYISTFIEATWFKRIVGNKEYEKKFQDLNRELTQ
;
A
#
# COMPACT_ATOMS: atom_id res chain seq x y z
N MET A 1 -14.61 -10.88 -23.13
CA MET A 1 -13.91 -9.65 -22.75
C MET A 1 -13.53 -9.84 -21.31
N ASP A 2 -12.32 -10.35 -21.08
CA ASP A 2 -11.79 -10.52 -19.73
C ASP A 2 -11.46 -9.15 -19.15
N ALA A 3 -11.87 -8.91 -17.90
CA ALA A 3 -11.49 -7.69 -17.20
C ALA A 3 -9.95 -7.66 -17.11
N PRO A 4 -9.31 -6.49 -17.37
CA PRO A 4 -7.86 -6.38 -17.22
C PRO A 4 -7.48 -6.78 -15.79
N SER A 5 -6.39 -7.53 -15.65
CA SER A 5 -5.91 -7.89 -14.33
C SER A 5 -5.60 -6.62 -13.53
N THR A 6 -5.69 -6.70 -12.20
CA THR A 6 -5.26 -5.60 -11.30
C THR A 6 -3.82 -5.16 -11.61
N PHE A 7 -2.98 -6.09 -12.07
CA PHE A 7 -1.62 -5.86 -12.53
C PHE A 7 -1.55 -4.97 -13.80
N ASP A 8 -2.39 -5.25 -14.80
CA ASP A 8 -2.46 -4.45 -16.03
C ASP A 8 -2.96 -3.04 -15.73
N THR A 9 -3.94 -2.94 -14.84
CA THR A 9 -4.53 -1.65 -14.43
C THR A 9 -3.51 -0.78 -13.69
N PHE A 10 -2.70 -1.37 -12.81
CA PHE A 10 -1.65 -0.67 -12.06
C PHE A 10 -0.51 -0.19 -12.97
N SER A 11 -0.03 -1.06 -13.87
CA SER A 11 1.06 -0.72 -14.79
C SER A 11 0.65 0.40 -15.75
N ILE A 12 -0.59 0.38 -16.23
CA ILE A 12 -1.16 1.44 -17.08
C ILE A 12 -1.28 2.75 -16.29
N ALA A 13 -1.80 2.70 -15.06
CA ALA A 13 -1.92 3.86 -14.16
C ALA A 13 -0.59 4.58 -13.91
N MET A 14 0.51 3.82 -13.74
CA MET A 14 1.86 4.36 -13.51
C MET A 14 2.42 5.11 -14.72
N THR A 15 2.06 4.71 -15.95
CA THR A 15 2.50 5.40 -17.17
C THR A 15 1.77 6.72 -17.43
N SER A 16 0.60 6.91 -16.84
CA SER A 16 -0.25 8.11 -16.99
C SER A 16 -0.20 9.07 -15.80
N VAL A 17 0.65 8.83 -14.80
CA VAL A 17 0.73 9.69 -13.61
C VAL A 17 1.00 11.13 -14.04
N PRO A 18 0.10 12.08 -13.73
CA PRO A 18 0.37 13.48 -13.97
C PRO A 18 1.64 13.84 -13.20
N LYS A 19 2.71 14.21 -13.93
CA LYS A 19 3.96 14.77 -13.36
C LYS A 19 3.72 16.00 -12.47
N SER A 20 2.48 16.51 -12.40
CA SER A 20 2.08 17.74 -11.74
C SER A 20 1.86 17.64 -10.23
N LEU A 21 1.96 16.45 -9.59
CA LEU A 21 1.74 16.31 -8.15
C LEU A 21 2.81 15.46 -7.45
N PRO A 22 3.82 16.09 -6.81
CA PRO A 22 4.92 15.40 -6.12
C PRO A 22 4.45 14.37 -5.09
N ILE A 23 3.39 14.69 -4.33
CA ILE A 23 2.84 13.80 -3.29
C ILE A 23 2.28 12.50 -3.87
N LEU A 24 1.63 12.55 -5.04
CA LEU A 24 1.11 11.35 -5.69
C LEU A 24 2.27 10.49 -6.18
N SER A 25 3.30 11.09 -6.77
CA SER A 25 4.51 10.38 -7.18
C SER A 25 5.16 9.61 -6.03
N ASN A 26 5.21 10.20 -4.83
CA ASN A 26 5.73 9.52 -3.64
C ASN A 26 4.83 8.35 -3.22
N ILE A 27 3.51 8.57 -3.17
CA ILE A 27 2.52 7.53 -2.83
C ILE A 27 2.67 6.32 -3.76
N TYR A 28 2.76 6.54 -5.08
CA TYR A 28 2.97 5.47 -6.06
C TYR A 28 4.29 4.72 -5.84
N LYS A 29 5.37 5.45 -5.54
CA LYS A 29 6.66 4.85 -5.24
C LYS A 29 6.60 3.96 -4.01
N ILE A 30 6.07 4.46 -2.89
CA ILE A 30 6.00 3.71 -1.63
C ILE A 30 5.15 2.44 -1.81
N ALA A 31 4.07 2.50 -2.57
CA ALA A 31 3.27 1.30 -2.82
C ALA A 31 3.96 0.27 -3.73
N THR A 32 4.76 0.73 -4.69
CA THR A 32 5.62 -0.16 -5.46
C THR A 32 6.61 -0.86 -4.52
N ASP A 33 7.25 -0.09 -3.62
CA ASP A 33 8.18 -0.63 -2.62
C ASP A 33 7.47 -1.65 -1.69
N ILE A 34 6.21 -1.40 -1.28
CA ILE A 34 5.40 -2.33 -0.47
C ILE A 34 5.16 -3.65 -1.21
N ARG A 35 4.83 -3.59 -2.49
CA ARG A 35 4.59 -4.79 -3.30
C ARG A 35 5.87 -5.62 -3.43
N GLU A 36 6.97 -4.98 -3.82
CA GLU A 36 8.28 -5.64 -3.95
C GLU A 36 8.75 -6.24 -2.61
N THR A 37 8.50 -5.53 -1.50
CA THR A 37 8.82 -6.02 -0.15
C THR A 37 7.97 -7.24 0.19
N THR A 38 6.68 -7.22 -0.14
CA THR A 38 5.73 -8.32 0.10
C THR A 38 6.13 -9.59 -0.65
N GLU A 39 6.62 -9.48 -1.89
CA GLU A 39 7.11 -10.63 -2.67
C GLU A 39 8.27 -11.38 -1.99
N ARG A 40 9.05 -10.64 -1.18
CA ARG A 40 10.21 -11.15 -0.44
C ARG A 40 9.88 -11.70 0.95
N VAL A 41 8.63 -11.55 1.40
CA VAL A 41 8.19 -12.02 2.72
C VAL A 41 7.85 -13.52 2.69
N GLU A 42 8.48 -14.29 3.59
CA GLU A 42 8.16 -15.71 3.76
C GLU A 42 7.12 -15.97 4.88
N ILE A 43 7.06 -15.09 5.89
CA ILE A 43 6.23 -15.26 7.09
C ILE A 43 4.99 -14.39 6.94
N ASN A 44 3.80 -14.89 7.28
CA ASN A 44 2.56 -14.13 7.12
C ASN A 44 2.35 -13.62 5.69
N LYS A 45 2.92 -14.34 4.70
CA LYS A 45 2.92 -13.97 3.29
C LYS A 45 1.52 -13.61 2.79
N LYS A 46 0.54 -14.46 3.07
CA LYS A 46 -0.87 -14.22 2.69
C LYS A 46 -1.44 -12.92 3.26
N GLN A 47 -1.09 -12.56 4.50
CA GLN A 47 -1.56 -11.31 5.11
C GLN A 47 -0.87 -10.09 4.49
N CYS A 48 0.41 -10.19 4.16
CA CYS A 48 1.15 -9.15 3.44
C CYS A 48 0.62 -8.97 2.01
N GLU A 49 0.35 -10.07 1.30
CA GLU A 49 -0.26 -10.07 -0.05
C GLU A 49 -1.62 -9.37 -0.03
N GLN A 50 -2.49 -9.73 0.92
CA GLN A 50 -3.80 -9.08 1.07
C GLN A 50 -3.68 -7.57 1.36
N LEU A 51 -2.70 -7.16 2.16
CA LEU A 51 -2.44 -5.75 2.44
C LEU A 51 -1.97 -5.01 1.16
N SER A 52 -1.04 -5.61 0.42
CA SER A 52 -0.56 -5.07 -0.86
C SER A 52 -1.68 -4.93 -1.88
N GLU A 53 -2.53 -5.96 -2.05
CA GLU A 53 -3.66 -5.92 -3.00
C GLU A 53 -4.67 -4.80 -2.68
N ARG A 54 -4.92 -4.55 -1.38
CA ARG A 54 -5.80 -3.46 -0.95
C ARG A 54 -5.20 -2.09 -1.28
N ILE A 55 -3.90 -1.92 -1.05
CA ILE A 55 -3.17 -0.70 -1.40
C ILE A 55 -3.22 -0.46 -2.91
N ASP A 56 -2.98 -1.51 -3.71
CA ASP A 56 -3.04 -1.46 -5.16
C ASP A 56 -4.42 -1.03 -5.67
N THR A 57 -5.48 -1.53 -5.04
CA THR A 57 -6.86 -1.15 -5.36
C THR A 57 -7.10 0.34 -5.11
N LEU A 58 -6.67 0.86 -3.96
CA LEU A 58 -6.80 2.29 -3.62
C LEU A 58 -6.00 3.18 -4.57
N ILE A 59 -4.81 2.75 -4.94
CA ILE A 59 -3.97 3.47 -5.89
C ILE A 59 -4.55 3.47 -7.30
N GLY A 60 -5.15 2.35 -7.72
CA GLY A 60 -5.93 2.30 -8.96
C GLY A 60 -7.05 3.35 -8.99
N PHE A 61 -7.76 3.52 -7.88
CA PHE A 61 -8.78 4.59 -7.77
C PHE A 61 -8.19 6.00 -7.81
N LEU A 62 -7.03 6.23 -7.20
CA LEU A 62 -6.35 7.53 -7.24
C LEU A 62 -5.86 7.86 -8.65
N ALA A 63 -5.34 6.87 -9.38
CA ALA A 63 -4.82 7.05 -10.74
C ALA A 63 -5.89 7.34 -11.78
N GLN A 64 -7.10 6.79 -11.59
CA GLN A 64 -8.24 7.05 -12.47
C GLN A 64 -8.87 8.43 -12.28
N ARG A 65 -8.53 9.14 -11.19
CA ARG A 65 -9.09 10.46 -10.88
C ARG A 65 -8.16 11.58 -11.30
N ASP A 66 -8.72 12.58 -11.99
CA ASP A 66 -8.06 13.86 -12.19
C ASP A 66 -8.07 14.67 -10.89
N LEU A 67 -7.16 14.32 -9.98
CA LEU A 67 -7.06 14.95 -8.66
C LEU A 67 -6.66 16.42 -8.75
N SER A 68 -6.09 16.88 -9.87
CA SER A 68 -5.67 18.27 -10.07
C SER A 68 -6.81 19.28 -9.89
N LYS A 69 -8.05 18.86 -10.18
CA LYS A 69 -9.27 19.67 -10.05
C LYS A 69 -9.89 19.65 -8.65
N CYS A 70 -9.42 18.74 -7.78
CA CYS A 70 -9.98 18.51 -6.45
C CYS A 70 -8.98 18.79 -5.32
N LEU A 71 -7.80 19.35 -5.64
CA LEU A 71 -6.79 19.72 -4.66
C LEU A 71 -7.21 20.95 -3.89
N ASN A 72 -7.87 20.70 -2.77
CA ASN A 72 -7.98 21.66 -1.69
C ASN A 72 -7.10 21.22 -0.52
N GLU A 73 -7.02 22.06 0.52
CA GLU A 73 -6.22 21.77 1.70
C GLU A 73 -6.63 20.45 2.38
N ALA A 74 -7.92 20.12 2.39
CA ALA A 74 -8.43 18.88 2.95
C ALA A 74 -7.92 17.65 2.18
N MET A 75 -7.94 17.70 0.85
CA MET A 75 -7.41 16.65 -0.02
C MET A 75 -5.90 16.49 0.17
N HIS A 76 -5.16 17.59 0.25
CA HIS A 76 -3.72 17.55 0.57
C HIS A 76 -3.45 16.89 1.93
N LYS A 77 -4.22 17.22 2.97
CA LYS A 77 -4.09 16.57 4.28
C LYS A 77 -4.43 15.07 4.21
N ALA A 78 -5.46 14.68 3.46
CA ALA A 78 -5.81 13.28 3.27
C ALA A 78 -4.70 12.51 2.55
N LEU A 79 -4.13 13.06 1.47
CA LEU A 79 -3.02 12.45 0.75
C LEU A 79 -1.76 12.30 1.62
N ASN A 80 -1.43 13.30 2.45
CA ASN A 80 -0.29 13.20 3.39
C ASN A 80 -0.52 12.12 4.46
N ARG A 81 -1.74 12.01 4.98
CA ARG A 81 -2.10 10.93 5.92
C ARG A 81 -1.98 9.57 5.26
N PHE A 82 -2.42 9.46 4.00
CA PHE A 82 -2.31 8.23 3.23
C PHE A 82 -0.84 7.87 2.95
N GLU A 83 0.00 8.82 2.55
CA GLU A 83 1.45 8.62 2.40
C GLU A 83 2.08 8.11 3.70
N THR A 84 1.74 8.73 4.84
CA THR A 84 2.23 8.30 6.16
C THR A 84 1.80 6.88 6.51
N PHE A 85 0.53 6.54 6.22
CA PHE A 85 0.00 5.20 6.43
C PHE A 85 0.72 4.15 5.56
N LEU A 86 1.03 4.47 4.30
CA LEU A 86 1.79 3.58 3.42
C LEU A 86 3.21 3.35 3.95
N LEU A 87 3.88 4.38 4.48
CA LEU A 87 5.18 4.22 5.12
C LEU A 87 5.12 3.27 6.32
N GLN A 88 4.07 3.37 7.15
CA GLN A 88 3.86 2.45 8.28
C GLN A 88 3.62 1.01 7.81
N CYS A 89 2.91 0.81 6.70
CA CYS A 89 2.73 -0.51 6.10
C CYS A 89 4.06 -1.08 5.61
N LEU A 90 4.86 -0.28 4.92
CA LEU A 90 6.18 -0.69 4.42
C LEU A 90 7.12 -1.09 5.57
N GLU A 91 7.18 -0.27 6.62
CA GLU A 91 7.98 -0.57 7.82
C GLU A 91 7.52 -1.89 8.46
N TYR A 92 6.21 -2.06 8.63
CA TYR A 92 5.64 -3.25 9.24
C TYR A 92 5.93 -4.52 8.43
N ILE A 93 5.74 -4.49 7.10
CA ILE A 93 6.02 -5.63 6.22
C ILE A 93 7.53 -5.96 6.25
N SER A 94 8.39 -4.94 6.26
CA SER A 94 9.85 -5.12 6.35
C SER A 94 10.27 -5.88 7.61
N THR A 95 9.52 -5.76 8.72
CA THR A 95 9.81 -6.54 9.93
C THR A 95 9.72 -8.05 9.72
N PHE A 96 8.94 -8.53 8.74
CA PHE A 96 8.81 -9.94 8.40
C PHE A 96 9.92 -10.46 7.48
N ILE A 97 10.63 -9.56 6.78
CA ILE A 97 11.85 -9.91 6.04
C ILE A 97 13.01 -10.11 7.02
N GLU A 98 13.14 -9.24 8.02
CA GLU A 98 14.25 -9.25 8.98
C GLU A 98 14.04 -10.22 10.17
N ALA A 99 12.83 -10.77 10.32
CA ALA A 99 12.51 -11.69 11.41
C ALA A 99 13.16 -13.07 11.23
N THR A 100 14.22 -13.34 11.99
CA THR A 100 14.73 -14.69 12.19
C THR A 100 13.67 -15.61 12.81
N TRP A 101 13.78 -16.91 12.53
CA TRP A 101 12.81 -17.94 12.90
C TRP A 101 12.42 -17.98 14.40
N PHE A 102 13.28 -17.46 15.29
CA PHE A 102 13.00 -17.35 16.72
C PHE A 102 11.97 -16.27 17.09
N LYS A 103 11.87 -15.16 16.34
CA LYS A 103 10.80 -14.15 16.52
C LYS A 103 9.43 -14.66 16.04
N ARG A 104 9.38 -15.72 15.22
CA ARG A 104 8.15 -16.32 14.68
C ARG A 104 7.24 -16.93 15.75
N ILE A 105 7.80 -17.37 16.89
CA ILE A 105 7.05 -18.11 17.92
C ILE A 105 6.46 -17.17 18.99
N VAL A 106 7.13 -16.07 19.32
CA VAL A 106 6.78 -15.22 20.48
C VAL A 106 5.76 -14.13 20.15
N GLY A 107 5.70 -13.62 18.91
CA GLY A 107 4.89 -12.44 18.56
C GLY A 107 3.49 -12.68 17.96
N ASN A 108 3.05 -13.93 17.79
CA ASN A 108 1.93 -14.28 16.90
C ASN A 108 0.59 -13.57 17.23
N LYS A 109 0.30 -13.29 18.51
CA LYS A 109 -0.92 -12.58 18.92
C LYS A 109 -0.88 -11.06 18.71
N GLU A 110 0.30 -10.45 18.81
CA GLU A 110 0.46 -9.00 18.69
C GLU A 110 0.49 -8.57 17.21
N TYR A 111 1.09 -9.40 16.36
CA TYR A 111 1.08 -9.18 14.91
C TYR A 111 -0.32 -9.31 14.30
N GLU A 112 -1.09 -10.32 14.70
CA GLU A 112 -2.44 -10.49 14.18
C GLU A 112 -3.35 -9.31 14.51
N LYS A 113 -3.25 -8.75 15.72
CA LYS A 113 -3.97 -7.54 16.11
C LYS A 113 -3.56 -6.34 15.26
N LYS A 114 -2.25 -6.14 15.03
CA LYS A 114 -1.77 -5.03 14.22
C LYS A 114 -2.19 -5.14 12.75
N PHE A 115 -2.23 -6.35 12.19
CA PHE A 115 -2.81 -6.59 10.86
C PHE A 115 -4.30 -6.23 10.81
N GLN A 116 -5.07 -6.57 11.84
CA GLN A 116 -6.49 -6.20 11.91
C GLN A 116 -6.68 -4.69 12.02
N ASP A 117 -5.85 -3.99 12.80
CA ASP A 117 -5.90 -2.54 12.95
C ASP A 117 -5.58 -1.82 11.63
N LEU A 118 -4.49 -2.22 10.95
CA LEU A 118 -4.13 -1.67 9.63
C LEU A 118 -5.21 -1.92 8.57
N ASN A 119 -5.79 -3.13 8.57
CA ASN A 119 -6.88 -3.47 7.66
C ASN A 119 -8.16 -2.67 7.94
N ARG A 120 -8.41 -2.30 9.20
CA ARG A 120 -9.56 -1.47 9.59
C ARG A 120 -9.40 -0.04 9.10
N GLU A 121 -8.20 0.54 9.21
CA GLU A 121 -7.93 1.89 8.70
C GLU A 121 -8.12 2.00 7.18
N LEU A 122 -7.85 0.92 6.43
CA LEU A 122 -8.11 0.87 4.99
C LEU A 122 -9.60 0.81 4.60
N THR A 123 -10.50 0.53 5.55
CA THR A 123 -11.94 0.31 5.28
C THR A 123 -12.79 1.53 5.66
N GLN A 124 -12.23 2.55 6.31
CA GLN A 124 -12.93 3.78 6.74
C GLN A 124 -12.65 4.96 5.82
#